data_AF-A0A1B7VCY3-F1
#
_entry.id   AF-A0A1B7VCY3-F1
#
_cell.length_a   1.000
_cell.length_b   1.000
_cell.length_c   1.000
_cell.angle_alpha   90.00
_cell.angle_beta   90.00
_cell.angle_gamma   90.00
#
_symmetry.space_group_name_H-M   'P 1'
#
loop_
_entity.id
_entity.type
_entity.pdbx_description
1 polymer ?
#
loop_
_entity_poly.entity_id
_entity_poly.type
_entity_poly.pdbx_seq_one_letter_code
_entity_poly.pdbx_strand_id
1 'polypeptide(L)'
;MDIIGVSKLESVTCKEVPKLIIISCYDSSILNLSGSPIDQSIQKKLKTVFAENKNIVDDVKAGRIAEKDVIKIALSLTLNDTSSPIYETAISTLQGAIYLQHEFNNNPNLNKKLLILIANDPNKWDQARSLDVTTEKLNKELIGRDLDAVVGHYASKLTYYTLKNTFNQKELVLLSYAAAATRDENAQNYSINQLTQKHNKTYFFRVTNTTREMAQLLAKYFQRQGIENIALFYNDTELFSSSFGYEFKQTWKGKFISQDQSNISKMTNEKIQSILKQANNTNNINKTAILLCPNAFIDDPRTSGEIKNTETVMKLNNGRLLIGGCSLIPAYKQESINPNNLVAAVAWSGDINSPNITPEQRTKFESLRNYWGQDLTQEQIRRMSLGYDSVMLIAESLSQKGTQSLQQYLINRTTPFKGITGDISFNDGRGNLGSDRIQNVSAIIKPECLSTPCQNWNGQWKTEYNR
;
A
#
# COMPACT_ATOMS: atom_id res chain seq x y z
N MET A 1 37.19 35.33 -9.43
CA MET A 1 36.40 34.59 -10.42
C MET A 1 35.87 33.38 -9.69
N ASP A 2 34.66 33.51 -9.18
CA ASP A 2 34.02 32.49 -8.36
C ASP A 2 33.67 31.27 -9.21
N ILE A 3 34.05 30.11 -8.68
CA ILE A 3 33.66 28.80 -9.19
C ILE A 3 32.16 28.70 -8.93
N ILE A 4 31.36 28.82 -9.99
CA ILE A 4 29.92 28.52 -9.95
C ILE A 4 29.80 27.04 -9.57
N GLY A 5 29.54 26.78 -8.29
CA GLY A 5 29.29 25.44 -7.79
C GLY A 5 28.06 24.87 -8.46
N VAL A 6 28.24 23.74 -9.16
CA VAL A 6 27.13 22.90 -9.66
C VAL A 6 26.18 22.63 -8.49
N SER A 7 24.90 22.97 -8.62
CA SER A 7 23.93 22.76 -7.55
C SER A 7 23.85 21.27 -7.19
N LYS A 8 23.74 20.91 -5.90
CA LYS A 8 23.61 19.51 -5.49
C LYS A 8 22.39 18.84 -6.11
N LEU A 9 21.33 19.62 -6.35
CA LEU A 9 20.14 19.22 -7.12
C LEU A 9 20.49 18.58 -8.48
N GLU A 10 21.42 19.15 -9.27
CA GLU A 10 21.76 18.65 -10.62
C GLU A 10 22.38 17.25 -10.66
N SER A 11 23.24 16.93 -9.69
CA SER A 11 23.89 15.62 -9.65
C SER A 11 22.98 14.50 -9.12
N VAL A 12 21.85 14.88 -8.51
CA VAL A 12 21.03 14.04 -7.64
C VAL A 12 19.61 13.79 -8.17
N THR A 13 18.96 14.69 -8.91
CA THR A 13 17.51 14.54 -9.19
C THR A 13 17.14 14.19 -10.62
N CYS A 14 17.93 14.58 -11.63
CA CYS A 14 17.49 14.54 -13.03
C CYS A 14 18.51 13.82 -13.95
N LYS A 15 18.66 12.50 -13.82
CA LYS A 15 19.43 11.69 -14.78
C LYS A 15 18.56 10.58 -15.34
N GLU A 16 18.53 10.46 -16.67
CA GLU A 16 18.12 9.22 -17.33
C GLU A 16 19.09 8.13 -16.88
N VAL A 17 18.60 7.18 -16.09
CA VAL A 17 19.36 5.99 -15.72
C VAL A 17 18.88 4.88 -16.66
N PRO A 18 19.79 4.11 -17.29
CA PRO A 18 19.42 3.18 -18.36
C PRO A 18 18.35 2.15 -17.93
N LYS A 19 17.27 2.07 -18.72
CA LYS A 19 16.16 1.08 -18.90
C LYS A 19 15.59 0.25 -17.73
N LEU A 20 16.28 0.09 -16.60
CA LEU A 20 15.87 -0.81 -15.51
C LEU A 20 15.51 -0.07 -14.21
N ILE A 21 16.00 1.15 -14.01
CA ILE A 21 15.71 1.97 -12.82
C ILE A 21 15.46 3.38 -13.31
N ILE A 22 14.21 3.79 -13.40
CA ILE A 22 13.89 5.17 -13.76
C ILE A 22 13.60 5.89 -12.44
N ILE A 23 14.51 6.78 -12.02
CA ILE A 23 14.26 7.80 -10.99
C ILE A 23 14.25 9.12 -11.74
N SER A 24 13.07 9.61 -12.10
CA SER A 24 13.00 10.75 -13.01
C SER A 24 12.05 11.86 -12.56
N CYS A 25 12.51 13.08 -12.81
CA CYS A 25 11.69 14.29 -12.86
C CYS A 25 11.04 14.52 -14.23
N TYR A 26 11.51 13.87 -15.32
CA TYR A 26 11.19 14.21 -16.72
C TYR A 26 11.01 13.04 -17.69
N ASP A 27 11.19 11.79 -17.25
CA ASP A 27 11.30 10.68 -18.18
C ASP A 27 9.91 10.23 -18.65
N SER A 28 9.51 10.82 -19.77
CA SER A 28 8.30 10.43 -20.49
C SER A 28 8.32 8.98 -20.97
N SER A 29 9.45 8.26 -20.90
CA SER A 29 9.50 6.82 -21.16
C SER A 29 8.76 5.99 -20.10
N ILE A 30 8.60 6.50 -18.87
CA ILE A 30 7.64 5.95 -17.89
C ILE A 30 6.21 5.96 -18.49
N LEU A 31 5.90 6.96 -19.33
CA LEU A 31 4.61 7.10 -20.02
C LEU A 31 4.53 6.30 -21.33
N ASN A 32 5.68 5.90 -21.88
CA ASN A 32 5.79 5.07 -23.09
C ASN A 32 6.04 3.59 -22.77
N LEU A 33 5.62 3.11 -21.60
CA LEU A 33 5.55 1.67 -21.31
C LEU A 33 4.51 1.04 -22.24
N SER A 34 5.00 0.69 -23.43
CA SER A 34 4.27 0.08 -24.53
C SER A 34 3.61 -1.22 -24.06
N GLY A 35 2.30 -1.17 -23.80
CA GLY A 35 1.55 -2.36 -23.43
C GLY A 35 0.29 -2.13 -22.59
N SER A 36 0.13 -0.96 -21.97
CA SER A 36 -1.12 -0.62 -21.29
C SER A 36 -1.54 0.82 -21.56
N PRO A 37 -2.82 1.08 -21.84
CA PRO A 37 -3.32 2.42 -21.97
C PRO A 37 -3.33 3.07 -20.59
N ILE A 38 -2.20 3.65 -20.17
CA ILE A 38 -2.29 4.78 -19.25
C ILE A 38 -3.22 5.76 -19.96
N ASP A 39 -4.39 5.99 -19.38
CA ASP A 39 -5.38 6.94 -19.89
C ASP A 39 -4.66 8.23 -20.29
N GLN A 40 -4.97 8.74 -21.49
CA GLN A 40 -4.41 9.97 -22.03
C GLN A 40 -4.57 11.14 -21.04
N SER A 41 -5.62 11.11 -20.22
CA SER A 41 -5.85 12.07 -19.14
C SER A 41 -4.74 12.05 -18.08
N ILE A 42 -4.27 10.86 -17.69
CA ILE A 42 -3.19 10.64 -16.71
C ILE A 42 -1.86 11.06 -17.32
N GLN A 43 -1.58 10.67 -18.56
CA GLN A 43 -0.36 11.07 -19.25
C GLN A 43 -0.23 12.60 -19.35
N LYS A 44 -1.34 13.29 -19.65
CA LYS A 44 -1.38 14.76 -19.71
C LYS A 44 -1.00 15.39 -18.36
N LYS A 45 -1.61 14.92 -17.27
CA LYS A 45 -1.32 15.42 -15.91
C LYS A 45 0.11 15.10 -15.46
N LEU A 46 0.61 13.92 -15.78
CA LEU A 46 2.01 13.54 -15.53
C LEU A 46 2.99 14.47 -16.26
N LYS A 47 2.71 14.80 -17.54
CA LYS A 47 3.51 15.80 -18.29
C LYS A 47 3.49 17.17 -17.61
N THR A 48 2.35 17.60 -17.08
CA THR A 48 2.26 18.86 -16.32
C THR A 48 3.10 18.83 -15.06
N VAL A 49 3.05 17.74 -14.29
CA VAL A 49 3.87 17.56 -13.07
C VAL A 49 5.36 17.55 -13.42
N PHE A 50 5.75 16.85 -14.48
CA PHE A 50 7.13 16.87 -14.95
C PHE A 50 7.57 18.26 -15.40
N ALA A 51 6.73 19.01 -16.11
CA ALA A 51 7.05 20.40 -16.45
C ALA A 51 7.18 21.29 -15.20
N GLU A 52 6.33 21.10 -14.19
CA GLU A 52 6.42 21.81 -12.92
C GLU A 52 7.71 21.47 -12.16
N ASN A 53 8.05 20.18 -12.05
CA ASN A 53 9.32 19.72 -11.50
C ASN A 53 10.51 20.37 -12.22
N LYS A 54 10.38 20.65 -13.52
CA LYS A 54 11.39 21.36 -14.33
C LYS A 54 11.57 22.77 -13.85
N ASN A 55 10.46 23.48 -13.76
CA ASN A 55 10.48 24.87 -13.34
C ASN A 55 11.03 25.01 -11.92
N ILE A 56 10.67 24.11 -10.98
CA ILE A 56 11.23 24.12 -9.62
C ILE A 56 12.76 23.97 -9.66
N VAL A 57 13.27 23.00 -10.42
CA VAL A 57 14.72 22.77 -10.55
C VAL A 57 15.42 23.97 -11.19
N ASP A 58 14.86 24.51 -12.28
CA ASP A 58 15.42 25.66 -12.98
C ASP A 58 15.37 26.95 -12.14
N ASP A 59 14.32 27.12 -11.32
CA ASP A 59 14.19 28.23 -10.38
C ASP A 59 15.21 28.15 -9.24
N VAL A 60 15.52 26.95 -8.75
CA VAL A 60 16.61 26.77 -7.78
C VAL A 60 17.95 27.14 -8.40
N LYS A 61 18.23 26.71 -9.64
CA LYS A 61 19.47 27.08 -10.35
C LYS A 61 19.59 28.57 -10.58
N ALA A 62 18.48 29.21 -10.94
CA ALA A 62 18.42 30.65 -11.15
C ALA A 62 18.44 31.46 -9.84
N GLY A 63 18.47 30.81 -8.66
CA GLY A 63 18.42 31.46 -7.36
C GLY A 63 17.07 32.12 -7.04
N ARG A 64 16.02 31.78 -7.79
CA ARG A 64 14.64 32.28 -7.57
C ARG A 64 13.97 31.58 -6.39
N ILE A 65 14.36 30.34 -6.09
CA ILE A 65 13.91 29.56 -4.94
C ILE A 65 15.16 29.01 -4.25
N ALA A 66 15.22 29.04 -2.91
CA ALA A 66 16.32 28.41 -2.19
C ALA A 66 16.12 26.89 -2.12
N GLU A 67 17.20 26.11 -2.27
CA GLU A 67 17.12 24.64 -2.24
C GLU A 67 16.48 24.10 -0.94
N LYS A 68 16.72 24.74 0.20
CA LYS A 68 16.12 24.39 1.50
C LYS A 68 14.59 24.54 1.56
N ASP A 69 14.02 25.29 0.61
CA ASP A 69 12.59 25.54 0.48
C ASP A 69 11.94 24.56 -0.52
N VAL A 70 12.70 23.58 -1.02
CA VAL A 70 12.20 22.48 -1.85
C VAL A 70 12.21 21.17 -1.04
N ILE A 71 11.03 20.61 -0.82
CA ILE A 71 10.81 19.29 -0.23
C ILE A 71 10.94 18.24 -1.33
N LYS A 72 11.86 17.28 -1.16
CA LYS A 72 12.22 16.25 -2.13
C LYS A 72 11.78 14.88 -1.63
N ILE A 73 10.78 14.29 -2.27
CA ILE A 73 10.22 12.98 -1.90
C ILE A 73 10.34 12.03 -3.08
N ALA A 74 10.91 10.85 -2.86
CA ALA A 74 10.85 9.78 -3.87
C ALA A 74 9.67 8.85 -3.61
N LEU A 75 8.99 8.43 -4.68
CA LEU A 75 7.86 7.52 -4.66
C LEU A 75 8.23 6.25 -5.41
N SER A 76 8.42 5.16 -4.68
CA SER A 76 8.81 3.84 -5.22
C SER A 76 7.58 3.02 -5.59
N LEU A 77 7.35 2.84 -6.89
CA LEU A 77 6.12 2.24 -7.43
C LEU A 77 6.41 1.19 -8.49
N THR A 78 5.53 0.19 -8.59
CA THR A 78 5.62 -0.84 -9.63
C THR A 78 4.91 -0.43 -10.89
N LEU A 79 5.66 0.25 -11.77
CA LEU A 79 5.12 0.82 -13.00
C LEU A 79 5.44 -0.03 -14.23
N ASN A 80 6.42 -0.94 -14.17
CA ASN A 80 6.92 -1.68 -15.33
C ASN A 80 6.15 -2.95 -15.71
N ASP A 81 5.26 -3.46 -14.85
CA ASP A 81 4.46 -4.66 -15.15
C ASP A 81 2.99 -4.30 -15.28
N THR A 82 2.62 -3.83 -16.47
CA THR A 82 1.25 -3.40 -16.75
C THR A 82 0.23 -4.54 -16.83
N SER A 83 0.70 -5.79 -16.83
CA SER A 83 -0.15 -6.98 -16.81
C SER A 83 -0.51 -7.42 -15.39
N SER A 84 0.23 -6.95 -14.40
CA SER A 84 0.04 -7.30 -13.01
C SER A 84 -1.06 -6.47 -12.34
N PRO A 85 -1.89 -7.06 -11.47
CA PRO A 85 -2.88 -6.34 -10.65
C PRO A 85 -2.31 -5.20 -9.80
N ILE A 86 -1.00 -5.21 -9.53
CA ILE A 86 -0.34 -4.14 -8.75
C ILE A 86 -0.17 -2.85 -9.54
N TYR A 87 -0.21 -2.91 -10.87
CA TYR A 87 -0.03 -1.74 -11.72
C TYR A 87 -1.10 -0.67 -11.46
N GLU A 88 -2.37 -1.10 -11.40
CA GLU A 88 -3.48 -0.20 -11.08
C GLU A 88 -3.32 0.42 -9.68
N THR A 89 -2.79 -0.35 -8.72
CA THR A 89 -2.45 0.16 -7.39
C THR A 89 -1.34 1.21 -7.47
N ALA A 90 -0.29 0.96 -8.25
CA ALA A 90 0.83 1.89 -8.43
C ALA A 90 0.37 3.20 -9.09
N ILE A 91 -0.42 3.13 -10.15
CA ILE A 91 -0.98 4.30 -10.84
C ILE A 91 -1.91 5.09 -9.90
N SER A 92 -2.80 4.41 -9.18
CA SER A 92 -3.70 5.09 -8.25
C SER A 92 -2.94 5.79 -7.12
N THR A 93 -1.90 5.13 -6.58
CA THR A 93 -1.03 5.73 -5.56
C THR A 93 -0.31 6.97 -6.11
N LEU A 94 0.20 6.90 -7.35
CA LEU A 94 0.82 8.02 -8.05
C LEU A 94 -0.16 9.18 -8.26
N GLN A 95 -1.40 8.90 -8.63
CA GLN A 95 -2.44 9.92 -8.82
C GLN A 95 -2.73 10.71 -7.53
N GLY A 96 -2.79 10.03 -6.39
CA GLY A 96 -2.93 10.67 -5.08
C GLY A 96 -1.76 11.59 -4.74
N ALA A 97 -0.54 11.09 -4.96
CA ALA A 97 0.70 11.84 -4.73
C ALA A 97 0.81 13.10 -5.62
N ILE A 98 0.49 12.96 -6.91
CA ILE A 98 0.47 14.08 -7.89
C ILE A 98 -0.55 15.14 -7.50
N TYR A 99 -1.74 14.71 -7.11
CA TYR A 99 -2.79 15.63 -6.69
C TYR A 99 -2.33 16.47 -5.50
N LEU A 100 -1.70 15.85 -4.50
CA LEU A 100 -1.13 16.60 -3.40
C LEU A 100 -0.03 17.56 -3.84
N GLN A 101 0.90 17.15 -4.71
CA GLN A 101 1.94 18.06 -5.21
C GLN A 101 1.30 19.31 -5.84
N HIS A 102 0.28 19.11 -6.66
CA HIS A 102 -0.45 20.20 -7.28
C HIS A 102 -1.10 21.13 -6.25
N GLU A 103 -1.79 20.60 -5.24
CA GLU A 103 -2.37 21.41 -4.15
C GLU A 103 -1.30 22.17 -3.36
N PHE A 104 -0.23 21.48 -2.98
CA PHE A 104 0.84 22.04 -2.17
C PHE A 104 1.53 23.19 -2.88
N ASN A 105 1.89 23.01 -4.15
CA ASN A 105 2.64 24.01 -4.91
C ASN A 105 1.82 25.21 -5.35
N ASN A 106 0.49 25.06 -5.45
CA ASN A 106 -0.43 26.16 -5.78
C ASN A 106 -1.01 26.85 -4.55
N ASN A 107 -0.65 26.43 -3.33
CA ASN A 107 -1.07 27.12 -2.12
C ASN A 107 -0.23 28.39 -1.91
N PRO A 108 -0.80 29.61 -2.03
CA PRO A 108 -0.06 30.85 -1.91
C PRO A 108 0.45 31.12 -0.48
N ASN A 109 -0.06 30.39 0.52
CA ASN A 109 0.36 30.53 1.91
C ASN A 109 1.58 29.67 2.25
N LEU A 110 2.07 28.85 1.32
CA LEU A 110 3.25 28.01 1.51
C LEU A 110 4.45 28.62 0.79
N ASN A 111 5.50 28.90 1.55
CA ASN A 111 6.78 29.37 1.02
C ASN A 111 7.71 28.23 0.58
N LYS A 112 7.17 27.02 0.40
CA LYS A 112 7.91 25.82 0.00
C LYS A 112 7.34 25.22 -1.27
N LYS A 113 8.17 24.48 -1.99
CA LYS A 113 7.76 23.64 -3.13
C LYS A 113 7.96 22.18 -2.81
N LEU A 114 7.09 21.33 -3.34
CA LEU A 114 7.14 19.89 -3.28
C LEU A 114 7.58 19.35 -4.65
N LEU A 115 8.64 18.55 -4.64
CA LEU A 115 9.21 17.86 -5.78
C LEU A 115 9.09 16.35 -5.56
N ILE A 116 8.16 15.70 -6.27
CA ILE A 116 8.02 14.24 -6.26
C ILE A 116 8.88 13.62 -7.37
N LEU A 117 9.78 12.72 -6.97
CA LEU A 117 10.56 11.87 -7.85
C LEU A 117 9.87 10.51 -7.98
N ILE A 118 9.67 10.04 -9.21
CA ILE A 118 9.06 8.74 -9.44
C ILE A 118 10.16 7.71 -9.65
N ALA A 119 10.14 6.64 -8.85
CA ALA A 119 11.06 5.52 -8.91
C ALA A 119 10.31 4.24 -9.33
N ASN A 120 10.74 3.60 -10.41
CA ASN A 120 10.18 2.30 -10.81
C ASN A 120 10.82 1.16 -10.00
N ASP A 121 10.02 0.53 -9.14
CA ASP A 121 10.36 -0.67 -8.38
C ASP A 121 9.68 -1.89 -9.00
N PRO A 122 10.45 -2.87 -9.51
CA PRO A 122 9.89 -4.00 -10.23
C PRO A 122 9.05 -4.97 -9.38
N ASN A 123 8.96 -4.79 -8.06
CA ASN A 123 8.30 -5.71 -7.13
C ASN A 123 8.81 -7.16 -7.24
N LYS A 124 10.14 -7.32 -7.43
CA LYS A 124 10.78 -8.61 -7.66
C LYS A 124 11.58 -9.09 -6.46
N TRP A 125 11.56 -10.40 -6.25
CA TRP A 125 12.29 -11.05 -5.19
C TRP A 125 13.33 -12.03 -5.72
N ASP A 126 14.52 -12.00 -5.12
CA ASP A 126 15.55 -13.00 -5.33
C ASP A 126 15.83 -13.74 -4.02
N GLN A 127 15.60 -15.05 -4.01
CA GLN A 127 15.82 -15.89 -2.83
C GLN A 127 17.29 -15.97 -2.41
N ALA A 128 18.24 -16.00 -3.36
CA ALA A 128 19.66 -16.14 -3.06
C ALA A 128 20.24 -14.86 -2.45
N ARG A 129 19.75 -13.69 -2.88
CA ARG A 129 20.25 -12.38 -2.45
C ARG A 129 19.42 -11.71 -1.37
N SER A 130 18.26 -12.27 -1.04
CA SER A 130 17.27 -11.66 -0.15
C SER A 130 16.75 -10.28 -0.61
N LEU A 131 17.06 -9.85 -1.83
CA LEU A 131 16.50 -8.73 -2.58
C LEU A 131 16.91 -8.95 -4.05
N ASP A 132 16.02 -8.63 -5.00
CA ASP A 132 16.44 -8.59 -6.41
C ASP A 132 17.49 -7.48 -6.62
N VAL A 133 18.43 -7.70 -7.54
CA VAL A 133 19.51 -6.72 -7.81
C VAL A 133 18.98 -5.38 -8.31
N THR A 134 17.84 -5.37 -9.01
CA THR A 134 17.21 -4.14 -9.47
C THR A 134 16.67 -3.34 -8.29
N THR A 135 15.97 -4.00 -7.36
CA THR A 135 15.46 -3.36 -6.13
C THR A 135 16.62 -2.89 -5.24
N GLU A 136 17.67 -3.70 -5.08
CA GLU A 136 18.85 -3.31 -4.30
C GLU A 136 19.56 -2.08 -4.90
N LYS A 137 19.75 -2.07 -6.22
CA LYS A 137 20.35 -0.93 -6.93
C LYS A 137 19.44 0.30 -6.83
N LEU A 138 18.13 0.15 -6.97
CA LEU A 138 17.18 1.25 -6.77
C LEU A 138 17.33 1.85 -5.37
N ASN A 139 17.36 1.00 -4.35
CA ASN A 139 17.52 1.45 -2.96
C ASN A 139 18.83 2.21 -2.76
N LYS A 140 19.95 1.70 -3.30
CA LYS A 140 21.26 2.37 -3.27
C LYS A 140 21.23 3.73 -3.95
N GLU A 141 20.57 3.85 -5.10
CA GLU A 141 20.37 5.12 -5.79
C GLU A 141 19.53 6.09 -4.96
N LEU A 142 18.43 5.63 -4.35
CA LEU A 142 17.58 6.48 -3.50
C LEU A 142 18.33 7.01 -2.28
N ILE A 143 19.10 6.17 -1.56
CA ILE A 143 19.88 6.61 -0.40
C ILE A 143 21.12 7.43 -0.76
N GLY A 144 21.57 7.36 -2.01
CA GLY A 144 22.65 8.18 -2.55
C GLY A 144 22.19 9.58 -2.91
N ARG A 145 20.87 9.80 -2.97
CA ARG A 145 20.27 11.09 -3.32
C ARG A 145 19.97 11.93 -2.09
N ASP A 146 20.02 13.24 -2.28
CA ASP A 146 19.62 14.24 -1.29
C ASP A 146 18.09 14.37 -1.26
N LEU A 147 17.44 13.40 -0.62
CA LEU A 147 16.00 13.29 -0.42
C LEU A 147 15.64 13.57 1.04
N ASP A 148 14.47 14.18 1.27
CA ASP A 148 13.94 14.34 2.62
C ASP A 148 13.27 13.06 3.15
N ALA A 149 12.65 12.29 2.25
CA ALA A 149 11.99 11.04 2.57
C ALA A 149 11.72 10.19 1.31
N VAL A 150 11.35 8.93 1.54
CA VAL A 150 10.89 8.00 0.51
C VAL A 150 9.53 7.43 0.91
N VAL A 151 8.59 7.45 -0.03
CA VAL A 151 7.38 6.63 0.04
C VAL A 151 7.71 5.28 -0.59
N GLY A 152 7.76 4.25 0.27
CA GLY A 152 8.42 2.97 0.03
C GLY A 152 7.63 1.94 -0.75
N HIS A 153 8.20 0.74 -0.84
CA HIS A 153 7.73 -0.38 -1.65
C HIS A 153 6.28 -0.82 -1.35
N TYR A 154 5.64 -1.38 -2.38
CA TYR A 154 4.33 -2.00 -2.27
C TYR A 154 4.35 -3.23 -1.33
N ALA A 155 5.22 -4.19 -1.60
CA ALA A 155 5.25 -5.45 -0.87
C ALA A 155 5.93 -5.31 0.51
N SER A 156 5.34 -5.98 1.51
CA SER A 156 5.91 -5.99 2.87
C SER A 156 7.27 -6.67 2.93
N LYS A 157 7.47 -7.73 2.13
CA LYS A 157 8.76 -8.43 2.02
C LYS A 157 9.88 -7.52 1.52
N LEU A 158 9.64 -6.75 0.46
CA LEU A 158 10.63 -5.80 -0.06
C LEU A 158 10.92 -4.71 0.97
N THR A 159 9.89 -4.14 1.59
CA THR A 159 10.05 -3.14 2.66
C THR A 159 10.91 -3.66 3.81
N TYR A 160 10.65 -4.87 4.30
CA TYR A 160 11.43 -5.50 5.37
C TYR A 160 12.93 -5.56 5.01
N TYR A 161 13.24 -6.09 3.82
CA TYR A 161 14.63 -6.29 3.41
C TYR A 161 15.33 -4.99 2.98
N THR A 162 14.61 -4.02 2.43
CA THR A 162 15.12 -2.66 2.20
C THR A 162 15.54 -1.99 3.51
N LEU A 163 14.72 -2.12 4.55
CA LEU A 163 15.03 -1.57 5.88
C LEU A 163 16.22 -2.30 6.51
N LYS A 164 16.22 -3.63 6.46
CA LYS A 164 17.29 -4.48 7.01
C LYS A 164 18.65 -4.18 6.38
N ASN A 165 18.70 -4.01 5.07
CA ASN A 165 19.95 -3.98 4.32
C ASN A 165 20.43 -2.56 3.98
N THR A 166 19.54 -1.58 3.86
CA THR A 166 19.87 -0.29 3.22
C THR A 166 19.40 0.92 4.01
N PHE A 167 18.09 1.10 4.20
CA PHE A 167 17.53 2.39 4.63
C PHE A 167 17.80 2.75 6.10
N ASN A 168 17.82 1.76 7.01
CA ASN A 168 18.10 2.02 8.42
C ASN A 168 19.53 2.53 8.69
N GLN A 169 20.42 2.49 7.69
CA GLN A 169 21.79 2.98 7.81
C GLN A 169 21.93 4.50 7.58
N LYS A 170 20.90 5.16 7.00
CA LYS A 170 21.01 6.53 6.46
C LYS A 170 20.10 7.57 7.14
N GLU A 171 19.44 7.22 8.24
CA GLU A 171 18.47 8.10 8.94
C GLU A 171 17.40 8.73 8.01
N LEU A 172 17.10 8.08 6.88
CA LEU A 172 16.14 8.53 5.87
C LEU A 172 14.77 7.93 6.16
N VAL A 173 13.76 8.77 6.28
CA VAL A 173 12.39 8.32 6.56
C VAL A 173 11.83 7.53 5.37
N LEU A 174 11.40 6.30 5.63
CA LEU A 174 10.67 5.44 4.71
C LEU A 174 9.21 5.33 5.17
N LEU A 175 8.28 5.87 4.40
CA LEU A 175 6.86 5.79 4.70
C LEU A 175 6.19 4.78 3.77
N SER A 176 5.42 3.84 4.30
CA SER A 176 4.68 2.89 3.47
C SER A 176 3.20 3.23 3.33
N TYR A 177 2.74 3.19 2.09
CA TYR A 177 1.34 3.28 1.69
C TYR A 177 0.63 1.92 1.63
N ALA A 178 1.37 0.80 1.66
CA ALA A 178 0.82 -0.54 1.38
C ALA A 178 1.40 -1.70 2.21
N ALA A 179 2.68 -1.64 2.62
CA ALA A 179 3.31 -2.69 3.41
C ALA A 179 2.69 -2.77 4.82
N ALA A 180 1.87 -3.79 5.04
CA ALA A 180 1.05 -3.93 6.24
C ALA A 180 1.53 -5.02 7.21
N ALA A 181 2.53 -5.82 6.87
CA ALA A 181 2.94 -6.95 7.71
C ALA A 181 3.40 -6.51 9.11
N THR A 182 2.90 -7.21 10.12
CA THR A 182 3.21 -6.99 11.54
C THR A 182 4.14 -8.07 12.10
N ARG A 183 4.50 -9.07 11.31
CA ARG A 183 5.41 -10.17 11.70
C ARG A 183 6.56 -10.29 10.72
N ASP A 184 7.65 -10.91 11.18
CA ASP A 184 8.77 -11.28 10.33
C ASP A 184 8.49 -12.59 9.59
N GLU A 185 9.48 -13.05 8.81
CA GLU A 185 9.37 -14.23 7.94
C GLU A 185 9.11 -15.56 8.68
N ASN A 186 9.39 -15.63 9.98
CA ASN A 186 9.16 -16.82 10.79
C ASN A 186 7.84 -16.77 11.57
N ALA A 187 7.08 -15.67 11.46
CA ALA A 187 5.85 -15.43 12.20
C ALA A 187 5.99 -15.53 13.75
N GLN A 188 7.22 -15.61 14.27
CA GLN A 188 7.50 -15.82 15.69
C GLN A 188 8.24 -14.65 16.35
N ASN A 189 9.01 -13.86 15.59
CA ASN A 189 9.63 -12.65 16.14
C ASN A 189 8.86 -11.41 15.70
N TYR A 190 8.94 -10.38 16.52
CA TYR A 190 8.14 -9.17 16.39
C TYR A 190 8.62 -8.32 15.18
N SER A 191 7.69 -8.10 14.24
CA SER A 191 7.53 -7.05 13.19
C SER A 191 8.71 -6.34 12.48
N ILE A 192 8.43 -5.82 11.28
CA ILE A 192 9.21 -4.76 10.60
C ILE A 192 9.57 -3.59 11.54
N ASN A 193 8.73 -3.29 12.55
CA ASN A 193 9.00 -2.21 13.51
C ASN A 193 10.13 -2.53 14.49
N GLN A 194 10.52 -3.79 14.69
CA GLN A 194 11.70 -4.10 15.50
C GLN A 194 13.00 -3.98 14.70
N LEU A 195 12.97 -4.26 13.39
CA LEU A 195 14.11 -3.93 12.53
C LEU A 195 14.44 -2.44 12.61
N THR A 196 13.43 -1.61 12.86
CA THR A 196 13.57 -0.16 12.96
C THR A 196 13.72 0.33 14.39
N GLN A 197 13.90 -0.54 15.39
CA GLN A 197 14.13 -0.13 16.79
C GLN A 197 15.62 -0.18 17.20
N LYS A 198 16.56 -0.28 16.25
CA LYS A 198 17.98 -0.15 16.57
C LYS A 198 18.22 1.22 17.21
N HIS A 199 18.66 1.24 18.47
CA HIS A 199 18.83 2.45 19.30
C HIS A 199 17.54 3.25 19.58
N ASN A 200 16.36 2.60 19.65
CA ASN A 200 15.06 3.25 19.93
C ASN A 200 14.62 4.30 18.88
N LYS A 201 15.20 4.30 17.66
CA LYS A 201 14.83 5.23 16.59
C LYS A 201 14.30 4.49 15.37
N THR A 202 13.00 4.64 15.08
CA THR A 202 12.40 4.15 13.82
C THR A 202 12.40 5.21 12.74
N TYR A 203 12.91 4.87 11.57
CA TYR A 203 12.81 5.67 10.34
C TYR A 203 11.71 5.14 9.41
N PHE A 204 11.06 4.05 9.77
CA PHE A 204 9.94 3.50 9.03
C PHE A 204 8.62 3.96 9.63
N PHE A 205 7.63 4.32 8.80
CA PHE A 205 6.28 4.69 9.21
C PHE A 205 5.24 4.12 8.24
N ARG A 206 4.00 3.88 8.70
CA ARG A 206 2.91 3.37 7.85
C ARG A 206 1.66 4.24 7.95
N VAL A 207 1.12 4.67 6.81
CA VAL A 207 -0.23 5.28 6.76
C VAL A 207 -1.33 4.23 6.62
N THR A 208 -0.98 3.05 6.10
CA THR A 208 -1.87 1.89 6.03
C THR A 208 -1.95 1.17 7.38
N ASN A 209 -3.12 0.60 7.66
CA ASN A 209 -3.31 -0.33 8.76
C ASN A 209 -2.57 -1.64 8.53
N THR A 210 -2.39 -2.36 9.63
CA THR A 210 -1.54 -3.53 9.72
C THR A 210 -2.31 -4.83 9.49
N THR A 211 -1.59 -5.90 9.14
CA THR A 211 -2.17 -7.25 9.05
C THR A 211 -2.81 -7.70 10.36
N ARG A 212 -2.29 -7.27 11.51
CA ARG A 212 -2.91 -7.53 12.82
C ARG A 212 -4.32 -6.96 12.91
N GLU A 213 -4.46 -5.67 12.59
CA GLU A 213 -5.76 -4.98 12.70
C GLU A 213 -6.78 -5.57 11.72
N MET A 214 -6.38 -5.80 10.48
CA MET A 214 -7.25 -6.39 9.46
C MET A 214 -7.64 -7.84 9.79
N ALA A 215 -6.69 -8.67 10.24
CA ALA A 215 -6.96 -10.06 10.60
C ALA A 215 -7.85 -10.17 11.85
N GLN A 216 -7.62 -9.33 12.86
CA GLN A 216 -8.48 -9.24 14.04
C GLN A 216 -9.90 -8.81 13.68
N LEU A 217 -10.03 -7.82 12.80
CA LEU A 217 -11.33 -7.35 12.32
C LEU A 217 -12.08 -8.48 11.61
N LEU A 218 -11.42 -9.22 10.72
CA LEU A 218 -12.03 -10.32 9.99
C LEU A 218 -12.40 -11.51 10.88
N ALA A 219 -11.55 -11.88 11.84
CA ALA A 219 -11.85 -12.94 12.80
C ALA A 219 -13.09 -12.60 13.65
N LYS A 220 -13.19 -11.35 14.14
CA LYS A 220 -14.37 -10.87 14.87
C LYS A 220 -15.60 -10.81 13.98
N TYR A 221 -15.43 -10.44 12.71
CA TYR A 221 -16.52 -10.47 11.73
C TYR A 221 -17.08 -11.88 11.58
N PHE A 222 -16.23 -12.89 11.33
CA PHE A 222 -16.66 -14.28 11.24
C PHE A 222 -17.35 -14.79 12.50
N GLN A 223 -16.86 -14.42 13.69
CA GLN A 223 -17.52 -14.77 14.95
C GLN A 223 -18.93 -14.20 15.04
N ARG A 224 -19.13 -12.94 14.61
CA ARG A 224 -20.47 -12.32 14.56
C ARG A 224 -21.39 -12.98 13.53
N GLN A 225 -20.84 -13.46 12.42
CA GLN A 225 -21.59 -14.23 11.42
C GLN A 225 -21.88 -15.68 11.85
N GLY A 226 -21.54 -16.07 13.09
CA GLY A 226 -21.80 -17.42 13.60
C GLY A 226 -20.93 -18.50 12.97
N ILE A 227 -19.81 -18.12 12.34
CA ILE A 227 -18.85 -19.08 11.79
C ILE A 227 -18.13 -19.80 12.94
N GLU A 228 -18.01 -21.12 12.82
CA GLU A 228 -17.35 -22.01 13.78
C GLU A 228 -16.12 -22.70 13.18
N ASN A 229 -16.10 -22.90 11.85
CA ASN A 229 -15.06 -23.65 11.16
C ASN A 229 -14.43 -22.82 10.03
N ILE A 230 -13.10 -22.88 9.90
CA ILE A 230 -12.35 -22.17 8.87
C ILE A 230 -11.55 -23.15 8.01
N ALA A 231 -11.71 -23.03 6.70
CA ALA A 231 -10.75 -23.54 5.73
C ALA A 231 -9.77 -22.40 5.41
N LEU A 232 -8.52 -22.58 5.83
CA LEU A 232 -7.48 -21.58 5.77
C LEU A 232 -6.62 -21.74 4.51
N PHE A 233 -6.43 -20.64 3.79
CA PHE A 233 -5.58 -20.56 2.61
C PHE A 233 -4.73 -19.28 2.68
N TYR A 234 -3.45 -19.45 3.02
CA TYR A 234 -2.45 -18.38 3.01
C TYR A 234 -1.10 -18.97 2.59
N ASN A 235 -0.08 -18.13 2.44
CA ASN A 235 1.29 -18.50 2.14
C ASN A 235 2.21 -18.17 3.32
N ASP A 236 2.73 -19.22 3.96
CA ASP A 236 3.65 -19.14 5.09
C ASP A 236 5.07 -18.63 4.73
N THR A 237 5.43 -18.60 3.45
CA THR A 237 6.74 -18.10 2.97
C THR A 237 6.73 -16.64 2.51
N GLU A 238 5.55 -16.01 2.44
CA GLU A 238 5.41 -14.59 2.08
C GLU A 238 4.99 -13.76 3.28
N LEU A 239 5.72 -12.67 3.53
CA LEU A 239 5.70 -11.93 4.79
C LEU A 239 4.35 -11.27 5.09
N PHE A 240 3.66 -10.73 4.08
CA PHE A 240 2.31 -10.18 4.28
C PHE A 240 1.29 -11.28 4.57
N SER A 241 1.28 -12.31 3.72
CA SER A 241 0.34 -13.42 3.83
C SER A 241 0.49 -14.22 5.13
N SER A 242 1.73 -14.55 5.50
CA SER A 242 2.07 -15.28 6.73
C SER A 242 1.70 -14.47 7.98
N SER A 243 2.00 -13.16 7.98
CA SER A 243 1.66 -12.25 9.06
C SER A 243 0.14 -12.17 9.27
N PHE A 244 -0.64 -12.06 8.20
CA PHE A 244 -2.10 -12.05 8.28
C PHE A 244 -2.65 -13.38 8.80
N GLY A 245 -2.20 -14.51 8.24
CA GLY A 245 -2.63 -15.84 8.66
C GLY A 245 -2.31 -16.11 10.13
N TYR A 246 -1.14 -15.68 10.60
CA TYR A 246 -0.76 -15.78 12.01
C TYR A 246 -1.66 -14.94 12.93
N GLU A 247 -1.83 -13.65 12.64
CA GLU A 247 -2.63 -12.75 13.49
C GLU A 247 -4.11 -13.17 13.51
N PHE A 248 -4.61 -13.74 12.41
CA PHE A 248 -5.95 -14.34 12.36
C PHE A 248 -6.03 -15.54 13.32
N LYS A 249 -5.07 -16.48 13.26
CA LYS A 249 -5.01 -17.65 14.15
C LYS A 249 -4.99 -17.26 15.63
N GLN A 250 -4.29 -16.17 15.99
CA GLN A 250 -4.25 -15.68 17.37
C GLN A 250 -5.61 -15.16 17.88
N THR A 251 -6.47 -14.68 16.97
CA THR A 251 -7.75 -14.05 17.31
C THR A 251 -8.93 -15.02 17.18
N TRP A 252 -8.79 -16.00 16.28
CA TRP A 252 -9.83 -16.99 15.99
C TRP A 252 -10.02 -17.96 17.16
N LYS A 253 -11.28 -18.19 17.53
CA LYS A 253 -11.67 -19.09 18.64
C LYS A 253 -12.36 -20.37 18.17
N GLY A 254 -12.64 -20.48 16.87
CA GLY A 254 -13.26 -21.66 16.28
C GLY A 254 -12.24 -22.71 15.87
N LYS A 255 -12.68 -23.67 15.05
CA LYS A 255 -11.86 -24.78 14.56
C LYS A 255 -11.31 -24.50 13.16
N PHE A 256 -10.18 -25.13 12.84
CA PHE A 256 -9.65 -25.20 11.48
C PHE A 256 -9.96 -26.57 10.89
N ILE A 257 -10.45 -26.59 9.65
CA ILE A 257 -10.89 -27.82 8.97
C ILE A 257 -9.70 -28.71 8.60
N SER A 258 -8.51 -28.14 8.42
CA SER A 258 -7.26 -28.88 8.29
C SER A 258 -6.10 -28.10 8.90
N GLN A 259 -5.17 -28.80 9.56
CA GLN A 259 -3.95 -28.20 10.10
C GLN A 259 -2.87 -27.97 9.02
N ASP A 260 -2.99 -28.65 7.88
CA ASP A 260 -2.03 -28.74 6.77
C ASP A 260 -2.11 -27.56 5.78
N GLN A 261 -2.68 -26.44 6.25
CA GLN A 261 -3.29 -25.38 5.43
C GLN A 261 -2.42 -24.12 5.26
N SER A 262 -1.09 -24.26 5.29
CA SER A 262 -0.23 -23.08 5.43
C SER A 262 0.32 -22.49 4.15
N ASN A 263 0.22 -23.17 3.01
CA ASN A 263 0.85 -22.67 1.80
C ASN A 263 0.05 -22.87 0.50
N ILE A 264 -0.79 -21.87 0.19
CA ILE A 264 -1.56 -21.79 -1.05
C ILE A 264 -0.66 -21.77 -2.31
N SER A 265 0.60 -21.33 -2.25
CA SER A 265 1.47 -21.30 -3.44
C SER A 265 1.83 -22.70 -3.94
N LYS A 266 1.83 -23.70 -3.06
CA LYS A 266 2.23 -25.08 -3.37
C LYS A 266 1.06 -26.05 -3.51
N MET A 267 -0.19 -25.56 -3.36
CA MET A 267 -1.35 -26.43 -3.42
C MET A 267 -1.64 -26.89 -4.86
N THR A 268 -2.01 -28.16 -5.01
CA THR A 268 -2.57 -28.67 -6.27
C THR A 268 -4.07 -28.43 -6.30
N ASN A 269 -4.67 -28.50 -7.50
CA ASN A 269 -6.12 -28.40 -7.67
C ASN A 269 -6.85 -29.48 -6.85
N GLU A 270 -6.32 -30.69 -6.78
CA GLU A 270 -6.90 -31.82 -6.03
C GLU A 270 -6.90 -31.53 -4.53
N LYS A 271 -5.83 -30.94 -3.99
CA LYS A 271 -5.77 -30.54 -2.57
C LYS A 271 -6.77 -29.44 -2.26
N ILE A 272 -6.89 -28.43 -3.13
CA ILE A 272 -7.90 -27.36 -2.99
C ILE A 272 -9.31 -27.97 -2.99
N GLN A 273 -9.63 -28.82 -3.97
CA GLN A 273 -10.92 -29.50 -4.05
C GLN A 273 -11.20 -30.37 -2.81
N SER A 274 -10.20 -31.09 -2.32
CA SER A 274 -10.32 -31.92 -1.11
C SER A 274 -10.69 -31.08 0.11
N ILE A 275 -10.00 -29.95 0.33
CA ILE A 275 -10.29 -29.02 1.42
C ILE A 275 -11.70 -28.43 1.28
N LEU A 276 -12.07 -27.97 0.09
CA LEU A 276 -13.39 -27.39 -0.16
C LEU A 276 -14.50 -28.44 0.00
N LYS A 277 -14.27 -29.68 -0.41
CA LYS A 277 -15.20 -30.80 -0.19
C LYS A 277 -15.36 -31.08 1.30
N GLN A 278 -14.28 -31.10 2.07
CA GLN A 278 -14.34 -31.27 3.52
C GLN A 278 -15.13 -30.12 4.18
N ALA A 279 -14.88 -28.87 3.76
CA ALA A 279 -15.60 -27.71 4.25
C ALA A 279 -17.11 -27.76 3.93
N ASN A 280 -17.45 -28.16 2.69
CA ASN A 280 -18.83 -28.31 2.24
C ASN A 280 -19.58 -29.47 2.89
N ASN A 281 -18.86 -30.53 3.27
CA ASN A 281 -19.44 -31.73 3.90
C ASN A 281 -19.55 -31.63 5.42
N THR A 282 -19.19 -30.49 6.02
CA THR A 282 -19.49 -30.24 7.43
C THR A 282 -21.02 -30.21 7.62
N ASN A 283 -21.53 -30.83 8.68
CA ASN A 283 -22.97 -30.77 9.03
C ASN A 283 -23.47 -29.33 9.29
N ASN A 284 -22.57 -28.34 9.27
CA ASN A 284 -22.82 -26.93 9.55
C ASN A 284 -22.22 -26.05 8.45
N ILE A 285 -22.59 -26.25 7.17
CA ILE A 285 -22.08 -25.44 6.06
C ILE A 285 -22.25 -23.92 6.28
N ASN A 286 -23.35 -23.51 6.90
CA ASN A 286 -23.64 -22.11 7.25
C ASN A 286 -22.75 -21.56 8.39
N LYS A 287 -22.01 -22.44 9.07
CA LYS A 287 -21.03 -22.09 10.11
C LYS A 287 -19.59 -22.35 9.65
N THR A 288 -19.38 -22.48 8.34
CA THR A 288 -18.07 -22.75 7.75
C THR A 288 -17.72 -21.63 6.78
N ALA A 289 -16.51 -21.10 6.89
CA ALA A 289 -15.98 -20.09 5.98
C ALA A 289 -14.58 -20.45 5.47
N ILE A 290 -14.17 -19.76 4.42
CA ILE A 290 -12.83 -19.79 3.85
C ILE A 290 -12.11 -18.50 4.30
N LEU A 291 -10.92 -18.64 4.87
CA LEU A 291 -9.99 -17.53 5.01
C LEU A 291 -9.01 -17.56 3.84
N LEU A 292 -8.97 -16.50 3.05
CA LEU A 292 -8.12 -16.41 1.85
C LEU A 292 -7.22 -15.18 1.90
N CYS A 293 -5.92 -15.40 2.11
CA CYS A 293 -4.93 -14.32 2.14
C CYS A 293 -3.72 -14.67 1.26
N PRO A 294 -3.72 -14.30 -0.02
CA PRO A 294 -2.56 -14.54 -0.88
C PRO A 294 -1.41 -13.56 -0.62
N ASN A 295 -0.31 -13.75 -1.34
CA ASN A 295 0.85 -12.87 -1.41
C ASN A 295 0.51 -11.51 -2.03
N ALA A 296 1.38 -10.52 -1.77
CA ALA A 296 1.31 -9.19 -2.38
C ALA A 296 1.85 -9.13 -3.82
N PHE A 297 1.45 -10.09 -4.68
CA PHE A 297 1.83 -10.20 -6.10
C PHE A 297 3.34 -10.02 -6.36
N ILE A 298 4.15 -10.49 -5.43
CA ILE A 298 5.60 -10.44 -5.56
C ILE A 298 6.03 -11.55 -6.52
N ASP A 299 6.86 -11.19 -7.49
CA ASP A 299 7.51 -12.16 -8.38
C ASP A 299 8.63 -12.85 -7.58
N ASP A 300 8.25 -13.90 -6.84
CA ASP A 300 9.10 -14.77 -6.04
C ASP A 300 8.89 -16.21 -6.52
N PRO A 301 9.95 -16.95 -6.90
CA PRO A 301 9.81 -18.36 -7.26
C PRO A 301 9.12 -19.22 -6.20
N ARG A 302 9.18 -18.84 -4.91
CA ARG A 302 8.50 -19.55 -3.80
C ARG A 302 6.99 -19.33 -3.77
N THR A 303 6.50 -18.33 -4.50
CA THR A 303 5.08 -17.98 -4.57
C THR A 303 4.45 -18.30 -5.92
N SER A 304 5.19 -18.99 -6.80
CA SER A 304 4.69 -19.44 -8.10
C SER A 304 3.36 -20.17 -7.97
N GLY A 305 2.37 -19.79 -8.78
CA GLY A 305 1.05 -20.45 -8.78
C GLY A 305 0.06 -19.93 -7.72
N GLU A 306 0.47 -19.07 -6.79
CA GLU A 306 -0.42 -18.56 -5.73
C GLU A 306 -1.60 -17.76 -6.27
N ILE A 307 -1.39 -16.88 -7.25
CA ILE A 307 -2.46 -16.12 -7.91
C ILE A 307 -3.48 -17.09 -8.52
N LYS A 308 -2.99 -18.05 -9.31
CA LYS A 308 -3.80 -19.11 -9.93
C LYS A 308 -4.58 -19.89 -8.89
N ASN A 309 -3.93 -20.34 -7.82
CA ASN A 309 -4.56 -21.13 -6.77
C ASN A 309 -5.61 -20.34 -5.98
N THR A 310 -5.38 -19.04 -5.78
CA THR A 310 -6.35 -18.13 -5.16
C THR A 310 -7.60 -18.00 -6.01
N GLU A 311 -7.43 -17.79 -7.32
CA GLU A 311 -8.56 -17.81 -8.25
C GLU A 311 -9.27 -19.18 -8.28
N THR A 312 -8.52 -20.27 -8.25
CA THR A 312 -9.07 -21.63 -8.19
C THR A 312 -9.92 -21.85 -6.94
N VAL A 313 -9.48 -21.39 -5.77
CA VAL A 313 -10.29 -21.44 -4.53
C VAL A 313 -11.61 -20.67 -4.72
N MET A 314 -11.56 -19.45 -5.23
CA MET A 314 -12.75 -18.61 -5.42
C MET A 314 -13.72 -19.21 -6.45
N LYS A 315 -13.19 -19.70 -7.59
CA LYS A 315 -13.95 -20.35 -8.67
C LYS A 315 -14.63 -21.63 -8.18
N LEU A 316 -13.90 -22.51 -7.50
CA LEU A 316 -14.44 -23.78 -7.00
C LEU A 316 -15.44 -23.61 -5.86
N ASN A 317 -15.30 -22.56 -5.04
CA ASN A 317 -16.30 -22.24 -4.02
C ASN A 317 -17.63 -21.79 -4.64
N ASN A 318 -17.59 -21.08 -5.77
CA ASN A 318 -18.76 -20.60 -6.52
C ASN A 318 -19.83 -19.93 -5.63
N GLY A 319 -19.39 -19.10 -4.68
CA GLY A 319 -20.26 -18.36 -3.75
C GLY A 319 -20.97 -19.20 -2.68
N ARG A 320 -20.62 -20.47 -2.52
CA ARG A 320 -21.28 -21.39 -1.58
C ARG A 320 -20.93 -21.11 -0.11
N LEU A 321 -19.64 -21.06 0.21
CA LEU A 321 -19.15 -20.66 1.53
C LEU A 321 -18.82 -19.17 1.54
N LEU A 322 -18.91 -18.56 2.72
CA LEU A 322 -18.32 -17.25 2.98
C LEU A 322 -16.82 -17.31 2.74
N ILE A 323 -16.31 -16.48 1.84
CA ILE A 323 -14.88 -16.21 1.69
C ILE A 323 -14.61 -14.87 2.35
N GLY A 324 -13.80 -14.87 3.39
CA GLY A 324 -13.19 -13.65 3.92
C GLY A 324 -11.71 -13.61 3.58
N GLY A 325 -11.24 -12.48 3.05
CA GLY A 325 -9.84 -12.33 2.72
C GLY A 325 -9.21 -11.01 3.10
N CYS A 326 -7.92 -10.90 2.80
CA CYS A 326 -7.14 -9.69 3.04
C CYS A 326 -7.42 -8.61 1.98
N SER A 327 -6.75 -7.47 2.10
CA SER A 327 -6.94 -6.29 1.25
C SER A 327 -6.58 -6.48 -0.23
N LEU A 328 -6.16 -7.68 -0.62
CA LEU A 328 -5.80 -8.04 -2.00
C LEU A 328 -6.97 -8.65 -2.78
N ILE A 329 -7.99 -9.16 -2.09
CA ILE A 329 -9.18 -9.74 -2.75
C ILE A 329 -9.80 -8.76 -3.78
N PRO A 330 -9.94 -7.45 -3.50
CA PRO A 330 -10.47 -6.50 -4.48
C PRO A 330 -9.61 -6.34 -5.74
N ALA A 331 -8.32 -6.68 -5.70
CA ALA A 331 -7.40 -6.53 -6.82
C ALA A 331 -7.42 -7.72 -7.80
N TYR A 332 -8.09 -8.83 -7.46
CA TYR A 332 -8.22 -9.97 -8.40
C TYR A 332 -9.24 -9.67 -9.49
N LYS A 333 -9.06 -10.27 -10.68
CA LYS A 333 -10.02 -10.17 -11.79
C LYS A 333 -11.29 -10.96 -11.46
N GLN A 334 -12.42 -10.25 -11.45
CA GLN A 334 -13.68 -10.74 -10.87
C GLN A 334 -14.64 -11.38 -11.88
N GLU A 335 -14.35 -11.29 -13.18
CA GLU A 335 -15.24 -11.70 -14.29
C GLU A 335 -15.68 -13.18 -14.25
N SER A 336 -14.96 -14.04 -13.53
CA SER A 336 -15.25 -15.48 -13.41
C SER A 336 -15.48 -15.94 -11.97
N ILE A 337 -15.62 -15.00 -11.04
CA ILE A 337 -15.80 -15.28 -9.62
C ILE A 337 -17.24 -14.93 -9.26
N ASN A 338 -17.97 -15.90 -8.70
CA ASN A 338 -19.26 -15.62 -8.09
C ASN A 338 -19.02 -14.78 -6.81
N PRO A 339 -19.45 -13.50 -6.79
CA PRO A 339 -19.14 -12.60 -5.68
C PRO A 339 -20.03 -12.82 -4.45
N ASN A 340 -21.02 -13.72 -4.55
CA ASN A 340 -21.84 -14.07 -3.39
C ASN A 340 -20.97 -14.55 -2.24
N ASN A 341 -21.26 -14.05 -1.05
CA ASN A 341 -20.55 -14.39 0.19
C ASN A 341 -19.04 -14.10 0.12
N LEU A 342 -18.61 -13.06 -0.61
CA LEU A 342 -17.25 -12.55 -0.56
C LEU A 342 -17.16 -11.34 0.38
N VAL A 343 -16.15 -11.33 1.25
CA VAL A 343 -15.80 -10.17 2.07
C VAL A 343 -14.29 -9.97 2.12
N ALA A 344 -13.85 -8.73 2.27
CA ALA A 344 -12.43 -8.41 2.44
C ALA A 344 -12.21 -7.45 3.61
N ALA A 345 -11.18 -7.70 4.39
CA ALA A 345 -10.67 -6.73 5.35
C ALA A 345 -9.66 -5.83 4.64
N VAL A 346 -9.96 -4.54 4.58
CA VAL A 346 -9.13 -3.50 3.94
C VAL A 346 -8.69 -2.46 4.96
N ALA A 347 -7.57 -1.81 4.71
CA ALA A 347 -7.04 -0.78 5.60
C ALA A 347 -7.95 0.45 5.71
N TRP A 348 -8.68 0.81 4.64
CA TRP A 348 -9.72 1.85 4.62
C TRP A 348 -10.73 1.48 3.54
N SER A 349 -12.01 1.71 3.72
CA SER A 349 -13.01 1.22 2.75
C SER A 349 -13.09 2.03 1.46
N GLY A 350 -12.63 3.28 1.44
CA GLY A 350 -12.93 4.18 0.32
C GLY A 350 -14.33 4.78 0.37
N ASP A 351 -15.11 4.49 1.41
CA ASP A 351 -16.47 4.99 1.55
C ASP A 351 -16.52 6.34 2.24
N ILE A 352 -16.65 7.35 1.40
CA ILE A 352 -16.72 8.76 1.77
C ILE A 352 -18.09 9.17 2.30
N ASN A 353 -19.06 8.27 2.27
CA ASN A 353 -20.36 8.47 2.92
C ASN A 353 -20.40 7.80 4.30
N SER A 354 -19.26 7.30 4.78
CA SER A 354 -19.11 6.82 6.15
C SER A 354 -19.60 7.86 7.16
N PRO A 355 -20.38 7.45 8.19
CA PRO A 355 -20.83 8.36 9.24
C PRO A 355 -19.66 8.95 10.04
N ASN A 356 -18.47 8.37 9.94
CA ASN A 356 -17.28 8.78 10.68
C ASN A 356 -16.37 9.74 9.87
N ILE A 357 -16.77 10.17 8.67
CA ILE A 357 -15.99 11.14 7.89
C ILE A 357 -16.29 12.58 8.33
N THR A 358 -15.25 13.39 8.48
CA THR A 358 -15.39 14.82 8.79
C THR A 358 -15.72 15.63 7.53
N PRO A 359 -16.32 16.83 7.65
CA PRO A 359 -16.53 17.73 6.51
C PRO A 359 -15.24 18.06 5.75
N GLU A 360 -14.13 18.29 6.46
CA GLU A 360 -12.82 18.58 5.86
C GLU A 360 -12.32 17.41 5.00
N GLN A 361 -12.43 16.18 5.51
CA GLN A 361 -12.08 14.97 4.76
C GLN A 361 -12.92 14.81 3.50
N ARG A 362 -14.22 15.08 3.59
CA ARG A 362 -15.13 15.04 2.44
C ARG A 362 -14.71 16.07 1.38
N THR A 363 -14.38 17.29 1.77
CA THR A 363 -13.91 18.32 0.84
C THR A 363 -12.60 17.91 0.13
N LYS A 364 -11.61 17.39 0.87
CA LYS A 364 -10.35 16.90 0.27
C LYS A 364 -10.62 15.78 -0.74
N PHE A 365 -11.49 14.85 -0.39
CA PHE A 365 -11.89 13.78 -1.28
C PHE A 365 -12.59 14.28 -2.54
N GLU A 366 -13.61 15.15 -2.41
CA GLU A 366 -14.35 15.68 -3.54
C GLU A 366 -13.43 16.45 -4.50
N SER A 367 -12.46 17.20 -3.96
CA SER A 367 -11.48 17.90 -4.77
C SER A 367 -10.53 16.93 -5.50
N LEU A 368 -10.04 15.88 -4.84
CA LEU A 368 -9.25 14.81 -5.48
C LEU A 368 -10.05 14.13 -6.60
N ARG A 369 -11.33 13.81 -6.35
CA ARG A 369 -12.23 13.21 -7.35
C ARG A 369 -12.43 14.16 -8.52
N ASN A 370 -12.74 15.42 -8.27
CA ASN A 370 -12.93 16.40 -9.33
C ASN A 370 -11.65 16.62 -10.16
N TYR A 371 -10.48 16.52 -9.54
CA TYR A 371 -9.21 16.61 -10.25
C TYR A 371 -9.06 15.45 -11.25
N TRP A 372 -9.36 14.21 -10.88
CA TRP A 372 -9.14 13.04 -11.73
C TRP A 372 -10.34 12.61 -12.58
N GLY A 373 -11.55 13.08 -12.26
CA GLY A 373 -12.81 12.67 -12.90
C GLY A 373 -13.75 11.97 -11.92
N GLN A 374 -15.06 11.98 -12.21
CA GLN A 374 -16.08 11.47 -11.27
C GLN A 374 -16.25 9.94 -11.29
N ASP A 375 -15.75 9.25 -12.33
CA ASP A 375 -15.93 7.80 -12.53
C ASP A 375 -14.79 6.97 -11.93
N LEU A 376 -14.46 7.21 -10.66
CA LEU A 376 -13.43 6.43 -9.94
C LEU A 376 -14.07 5.25 -9.21
N THR A 377 -13.47 4.06 -9.37
CA THR A 377 -13.83 2.88 -8.56
C THR A 377 -13.43 3.08 -7.09
N GLN A 378 -14.10 2.36 -6.18
CA GLN A 378 -13.76 2.42 -4.75
C GLN A 378 -12.29 1.99 -4.47
N GLU A 379 -11.76 1.01 -5.20
CA GLU A 379 -10.37 0.58 -5.05
C GLU A 379 -9.37 1.67 -5.49
N GLN A 380 -9.62 2.33 -6.63
CA GLN A 380 -8.81 3.48 -7.07
C GLN A 380 -8.83 4.59 -6.01
N ILE A 381 -10.01 4.97 -5.52
CA ILE A 381 -10.18 5.96 -4.46
C ILE A 381 -9.34 5.62 -3.23
N ARG A 382 -9.41 4.35 -2.80
CA ARG A 382 -8.66 3.87 -1.63
C ARG A 382 -7.15 4.03 -1.83
N ARG A 383 -6.63 3.62 -2.98
CA ARG A 383 -5.19 3.68 -3.29
C ARG A 383 -4.70 5.11 -3.51
N MET A 384 -5.49 5.95 -4.17
CA MET A 384 -5.21 7.38 -4.32
C MET A 384 -5.14 8.07 -2.95
N SER A 385 -6.08 7.77 -2.05
CA SER A 385 -6.12 8.38 -0.73
C SER A 385 -4.91 7.98 0.14
N LEU A 386 -4.47 6.72 0.06
CA LEU A 386 -3.24 6.27 0.74
C LEU A 386 -1.97 6.91 0.15
N GLY A 387 -1.91 7.09 -1.17
CA GLY A 387 -0.81 7.80 -1.83
C GLY A 387 -0.77 9.28 -1.45
N TYR A 388 -1.93 9.93 -1.39
CA TYR A 388 -2.09 11.30 -0.92
C TYR A 388 -1.59 11.47 0.52
N ASP A 389 -2.15 10.66 1.44
CA ASP A 389 -1.84 10.74 2.87
C ASP A 389 -0.35 10.50 3.15
N SER A 390 0.27 9.62 2.37
CA SER A 390 1.71 9.31 2.45
C SER A 390 2.59 10.52 2.21
N VAL A 391 2.32 11.26 1.13
CA VAL A 391 3.10 12.43 0.76
C VAL A 391 2.72 13.63 1.63
N MET A 392 1.44 13.76 2.01
CA MET A 392 0.91 14.85 2.84
C MET A 392 1.61 14.85 4.19
N LEU A 393 1.72 13.68 4.81
CA LEU A 393 2.33 13.54 6.12
C LEU A 393 3.79 14.00 6.11
N ILE A 394 4.54 13.71 5.05
CA ILE A 394 5.93 14.17 4.91
C ILE A 394 5.96 15.69 4.67
N ALA A 395 5.18 16.19 3.70
CA ALA A 395 5.21 17.58 3.27
C ALA A 395 4.77 18.56 4.38
N GLU A 396 3.68 18.23 5.09
CA GLU A 396 3.23 19.00 6.25
C GLU A 396 4.24 18.95 7.40
N SER A 397 4.83 17.78 7.66
CA SER A 397 5.84 17.63 8.71
C SER A 397 7.07 18.47 8.44
N LEU A 398 7.62 18.44 7.22
CA LEU A 398 8.78 19.25 6.85
C LEU A 398 8.48 20.75 6.86
N SER A 399 7.21 21.14 6.74
CA SER A 399 6.76 22.52 6.84
C SER A 399 6.61 23.00 8.30
N GLN A 400 6.37 22.07 9.24
CA GLN A 400 6.02 22.41 10.64
C GLN A 400 7.08 21.99 11.68
N LYS A 401 8.01 21.09 11.35
CA LYS A 401 8.94 20.47 12.32
C LYS A 401 9.93 21.41 13.02
N GLY A 402 10.11 22.63 12.51
CA GLY A 402 11.17 23.53 12.94
C GLY A 402 12.55 22.85 12.83
N THR A 403 13.28 22.82 13.94
CA THR A 403 14.64 22.25 14.04
C THR A 403 14.68 20.74 14.26
N GLN A 404 13.55 20.09 14.54
CA GLN A 404 13.50 18.64 14.76
C GLN A 404 13.86 17.88 13.48
N SER A 405 14.36 16.66 13.60
CA SER A 405 14.40 15.75 12.45
C SER A 405 12.97 15.37 12.04
N LEU A 406 12.76 15.01 10.77
CA LEU A 406 11.44 14.53 10.31
C LEU A 406 10.96 13.36 11.17
N GLN A 407 11.86 12.41 11.44
CA GLN A 407 11.60 11.24 12.28
C GLN A 407 11.12 11.62 13.69
N GLN A 408 11.82 12.54 14.37
CA GLN A 408 11.46 12.98 15.72
C GLN A 408 10.10 13.68 15.73
N TYR A 409 9.85 14.52 14.73
CA TYR A 409 8.59 15.23 14.61
C TYR A 409 7.41 14.27 14.47
N LEU A 410 7.53 13.24 13.62
CA LEU A 410 6.49 12.24 13.43
C LEU A 410 6.16 11.46 14.70
N ILE A 411 7.17 11.11 15.49
CA ILE A 411 6.98 10.37 16.74
C ILE A 411 6.46 11.25 17.87
N ASN A 412 6.92 12.50 17.97
CA ASN A 412 6.60 13.38 19.10
C ASN A 412 5.27 14.13 18.92
N ARG A 413 4.77 14.22 17.68
CA ARG A 413 3.53 14.92 17.39
C ARG A 413 2.33 14.18 18.00
N THR A 414 1.59 14.89 18.85
CA THR A 414 0.37 14.38 19.51
C THR A 414 -0.92 14.80 18.79
N THR A 415 -0.88 15.88 18.00
CA THR A 415 -2.03 16.31 17.18
C THR A 415 -2.09 15.47 15.91
N PRO A 416 -3.21 14.81 15.58
CA PRO A 416 -3.31 14.05 14.35
C PRO A 416 -3.10 14.90 13.09
N PHE A 417 -2.53 14.30 12.05
CA PHE A 417 -2.65 14.82 10.69
C PHE A 417 -4.06 14.52 10.16
N LYS A 418 -4.57 15.41 9.31
CA LYS A 418 -5.91 15.30 8.72
C LYS A 418 -5.81 14.81 7.28
N GLY A 419 -5.69 13.50 7.11
CA GLY A 419 -5.66 12.85 5.80
C GLY A 419 -7.04 12.62 5.21
N ILE A 420 -7.09 12.18 3.95
CA ILE A 420 -8.33 11.72 3.28
C ILE A 420 -8.84 10.44 3.95
N THR A 421 -7.94 9.55 4.36
CA THR A 421 -8.32 8.28 5.00
C THR A 421 -8.65 8.41 6.48
N GLY A 422 -8.76 9.63 7.02
CA GLY A 422 -9.02 9.86 8.44
C GLY A 422 -7.89 10.61 9.15
N ASP A 423 -7.99 10.62 10.48
CA ASP A 423 -6.90 11.09 11.34
C ASP A 423 -5.73 10.11 11.31
N ILE A 424 -4.50 10.64 11.27
CA ILE A 424 -3.26 9.87 11.25
C ILE A 424 -2.35 10.33 12.39
N SER A 425 -1.96 9.41 13.27
CA SER A 425 -1.03 9.64 14.37
C SER A 425 -0.18 8.41 14.64
N PHE A 426 1.03 8.66 15.13
CA PHE A 426 1.98 7.63 15.57
C PHE A 426 2.24 7.67 17.08
N ASN A 427 1.61 8.63 17.76
CA ASN A 427 1.66 8.83 19.19
C ASN A 427 0.27 9.27 19.68
N ASP A 428 -0.22 8.61 20.72
CA ASP A 428 -1.53 8.86 21.32
C ASP A 428 -1.47 9.74 22.58
N GLY A 429 -0.30 10.33 22.86
CA GLY A 429 -0.07 11.16 24.05
C GLY A 429 0.12 10.36 25.35
N ARG A 430 0.03 9.03 25.30
CA ARG A 430 0.18 8.14 26.47
C ARG A 430 1.52 7.41 26.50
N GLY A 431 2.48 7.85 25.70
CA GLY A 431 3.81 7.25 25.61
C GLY A 431 3.90 6.03 24.68
N ASN A 432 2.83 5.70 23.94
CA ASN A 432 2.92 4.74 22.85
C ASN A 432 3.64 5.41 21.67
N LEU A 433 4.95 5.20 21.57
CA LEU A 433 5.76 5.66 20.44
C LEU A 433 5.83 4.53 19.41
N GLY A 434 5.25 4.76 18.22
CA GLY A 434 5.19 3.75 17.16
C GLY A 434 5.56 4.28 15.79
N SER A 435 5.73 3.36 14.86
CA SER A 435 5.81 3.59 13.41
C SER A 435 4.49 3.31 12.70
N ASP A 436 3.56 2.66 13.38
CA ASP A 436 2.28 2.27 12.82
C ASP A 436 1.22 3.32 13.18
N ARG A 437 0.33 3.61 12.23
CA ARG A 437 -0.85 4.43 12.48
C ARG A 437 -1.65 3.85 13.65
N ILE A 438 -1.97 4.67 14.63
CA ILE A 438 -2.71 4.26 15.83
C ILE A 438 -4.22 4.18 15.56
N GLN A 439 -4.74 5.04 14.68
CA GLN A 439 -6.16 5.03 14.35
C GLN A 439 -6.49 3.82 13.48
N ASN A 440 -7.36 2.96 14.00
CA ASN A 440 -7.88 1.85 13.23
C ASN A 440 -8.97 2.34 12.27
N VAL A 441 -8.63 2.43 10.98
CA VAL A 441 -9.57 2.76 9.90
C VAL A 441 -9.91 1.54 9.04
N SER A 442 -9.50 0.35 9.48
CA SER A 442 -9.77 -0.90 8.79
C SER A 442 -11.28 -1.16 8.70
N ALA A 443 -11.71 -1.66 7.56
CA ALA A 443 -13.11 -1.93 7.29
C ALA A 443 -13.29 -3.33 6.69
N ILE A 444 -14.48 -3.91 6.89
CA ILE A 444 -14.96 -5.03 6.10
C ILE A 444 -15.70 -4.45 4.91
N ILE A 445 -15.37 -4.89 3.70
CA ILE A 445 -16.10 -4.56 2.47
C ILE A 445 -16.69 -5.83 1.87
N LYS A 446 -17.82 -5.67 1.17
CA LYS A 446 -18.48 -6.73 0.41
C LYS A 446 -18.92 -6.24 -0.96
N PRO A 447 -19.13 -7.13 -1.94
CA PRO A 447 -19.65 -6.76 -3.24
C PRO A 447 -20.96 -5.97 -3.13
N GLU A 448 -21.06 -4.88 -3.88
CA GLU A 448 -22.27 -4.12 -4.07
C GLU A 448 -23.08 -4.72 -5.21
N CYS A 449 -24.12 -5.46 -4.84
CA CYS A 449 -24.98 -6.19 -5.77
C CYS A 449 -26.32 -5.50 -5.92
N LEU A 450 -26.83 -5.43 -7.15
CA LEU A 450 -28.17 -4.91 -7.45
C LEU A 450 -29.30 -5.88 -7.08
N SER A 451 -28.98 -7.16 -6.87
CA SER A 451 -29.92 -8.22 -6.53
C SER A 451 -29.28 -9.30 -5.63
N THR A 452 -30.09 -10.18 -5.05
CA THR A 452 -29.66 -11.38 -4.31
C THR A 452 -30.35 -12.63 -4.90
N PRO A 453 -29.62 -13.65 -5.38
CA PRO A 453 -28.16 -13.75 -5.44
C PRO A 453 -27.55 -12.66 -6.33
N CYS A 454 -26.31 -12.29 -6.04
CA CYS A 454 -25.59 -11.23 -6.74
C CYS A 454 -25.48 -11.54 -8.24
N GLN A 455 -26.21 -10.78 -9.06
CA GLN A 455 -26.11 -10.83 -10.52
C GLN A 455 -25.49 -9.53 -11.01
N ASN A 456 -24.64 -9.62 -12.03
CA ASN A 456 -24.04 -8.47 -12.72
C ASN A 456 -23.26 -7.51 -11.80
N TRP A 457 -22.47 -8.06 -10.88
CA TRP A 457 -21.54 -7.26 -10.10
C TRP A 457 -20.51 -6.57 -11.01
N ASN A 458 -20.43 -5.25 -10.91
CA ASN A 458 -19.57 -4.40 -11.73
C ASN A 458 -18.24 -4.04 -11.03
N GLY A 459 -17.84 -4.81 -10.02
CA GLY A 459 -16.63 -4.58 -9.23
C GLY A 459 -16.75 -3.51 -8.14
N GLN A 460 -17.95 -2.98 -7.90
CA GLN A 460 -18.18 -2.01 -6.82
C GLN A 460 -18.27 -2.68 -5.45
N TRP A 461 -17.68 -2.06 -4.44
CA TRP A 461 -17.64 -2.58 -3.09
C TRP A 461 -18.39 -1.63 -2.16
N LYS A 462 -19.04 -2.20 -1.14
CA LYS A 462 -19.69 -1.42 -0.08
C LYS A 462 -19.13 -1.77 1.29
N THR A 463 -19.03 -0.75 2.13
CA THR A 463 -18.58 -0.90 3.52
C THR A 463 -19.63 -1.61 4.35
N GLU A 464 -19.18 -2.56 5.16
CA GLU A 464 -19.98 -3.13 6.23
C GLU A 464 -19.65 -2.41 7.54
N TYR A 465 -20.52 -1.46 7.90
CA TYR A 465 -20.45 -0.79 9.19
C TYR A 465 -20.86 -1.76 10.29
N ASN A 466 -20.04 -1.85 11.34
CA ASN A 466 -20.43 -2.54 12.57
C ASN A 466 -21.69 -1.85 13.11
N ARG A 467 -22.84 -2.53 13.03
CA ARG A 467 -24.04 -2.18 13.79
C ARG A 467 -24.13 -3.05 15.02
#